data_AF-A0A967YZ36-F1
#
_entry.id   AF-A0A967YZ36-F1
#
_cell.length_a   1.000
_cell.length_b   1.000
_cell.length_c   1.000
_cell.angle_alpha   90.00
_cell.angle_beta   90.00
_cell.angle_gamma   90.00
#
_symmetry.space_group_name_H-M   'P 1'
#
loop_
_entity.id
_entity.type
_entity.pdbx_description
1 polymer ?
#
loop_
_entity_poly.entity_id
_entity_poly.type
_entity_poly.pdbx_seq_one_letter_code
_entity_poly.pdbx_strand_id
1 'polypeptide(L)'
;GVVPQSKSDDYLDYLKKTGISGCQSTMGNRGVFVFRRNEGDKTHYLMMTLWDSFDSIRKFAGADVDKARYYPEDKDYLVELEPHVTHYDVSVESRMNS
;
A
#
# COMPACT_ATOMS: atom_id res chain seq x y z
N GLY A 1 -4.08 3.93 5.60
CA GLY A 1 -3.34 3.88 6.89
C GLY A 1 -3.10 5.27 7.42
N VAL A 2 -3.15 5.44 8.75
CA VAL A 2 -2.90 6.73 9.42
C VAL A 2 -1.77 6.56 10.42
N VAL A 3 -0.81 7.48 10.45
CA VAL A 3 0.31 7.48 11.40
C VAL A 3 0.42 8.84 12.09
N PRO A 4 1.01 8.94 13.29
CA PRO A 4 1.44 10.23 13.84
C PRO A 4 2.36 10.94 12.85
N GLN A 5 2.17 12.25 12.64
CA GLN A 5 2.94 13.03 11.69
C GLN A 5 4.46 12.96 11.98
N SER A 6 4.82 12.92 13.27
CA SER A 6 6.21 12.77 13.73
C SER A 6 6.89 11.47 13.31
N LYS A 7 6.11 10.41 13.00
CA LYS A 7 6.60 9.11 12.53
C LYS A 7 6.46 8.91 11.02
N SER A 8 6.02 9.94 10.30
CA SER A 8 5.59 9.81 8.91
C SER A 8 6.71 9.39 7.97
N ASP A 9 7.91 9.97 8.11
CA ASP A 9 9.02 9.68 7.21
C ASP A 9 9.61 8.29 7.48
N ASP A 10 9.74 7.92 8.75
CA ASP A 10 10.14 6.56 9.16
C ASP A 10 9.17 5.50 8.63
N TYR A 11 7.86 5.77 8.70
CA TYR A 11 6.85 4.86 8.16
C TYR A 11 6.96 4.74 6.63
N LEU A 12 7.24 5.83 5.90
CA LEU A 12 7.45 5.76 4.46
C LEU A 12 8.67 4.92 4.10
N ASP A 13 9.77 5.07 4.84
CA ASP A 13 10.98 4.28 4.62
C ASP A 13 10.80 2.80 5.00
N TYR A 14 10.00 2.51 6.02
CA TYR A 14 9.53 1.16 6.33
C TYR A 14 8.71 0.58 5.17
N LEU A 15 7.70 1.32 4.69
CA LEU A 15 6.81 0.89 3.62
C LEU A 15 7.57 0.60 2.31
N LYS A 16 8.63 1.38 2.01
CA LYS A 16 9.56 1.11 0.89
C LYS A 16 10.23 -0.27 1.00
N LYS A 17 10.69 -0.63 2.20
CA LYS A 17 11.43 -1.88 2.45
C LYS A 17 10.51 -3.10 2.53
N THR A 18 9.24 -2.92 2.88
CA THR A 18 8.28 -4.01 3.09
C THR A 18 7.27 -4.08 1.94
N GLY A 19 6.10 -3.46 2.10
CA GLY A 19 4.97 -3.58 1.18
C GLY A 19 5.30 -3.17 -0.24
N ILE A 20 5.99 -2.03 -0.44
CA ILE A 20 6.31 -1.51 -1.78
C ILE A 20 7.30 -2.43 -2.49
N SER A 21 8.41 -2.77 -1.84
CA SER A 21 9.40 -3.70 -2.42
C SER A 21 8.79 -5.07 -2.71
N GLY A 22 7.92 -5.58 -1.82
CA GLY A 22 7.19 -6.82 -2.03
C GLY A 22 6.27 -6.76 -3.24
N CYS A 23 5.52 -5.66 -3.44
CA CYS A 23 4.70 -5.48 -4.63
C CYS A 23 5.56 -5.44 -5.89
N GLN A 24 6.59 -4.58 -5.94
CA GLN A 24 7.46 -4.39 -7.10
C GLN A 24 8.18 -5.68 -7.52
N SER A 25 8.52 -6.53 -6.56
CA SER A 25 9.20 -7.81 -6.82
C SER A 25 8.24 -8.92 -7.24
N THR A 26 6.92 -8.71 -7.13
CA THR A 26 5.93 -9.72 -7.49
C THR A 26 5.61 -9.63 -8.98
N MET A 27 5.76 -10.75 -9.69
CA MET A 27 5.42 -10.85 -11.11
C MET A 27 3.97 -10.44 -11.36
N GLY A 28 3.79 -9.50 -12.30
CA GLY A 28 2.50 -8.94 -12.67
C GLY A 28 2.09 -7.69 -11.88
N ASN A 29 2.97 -7.13 -11.04
CA ASN A 29 2.81 -5.76 -10.55
C ASN A 29 3.12 -4.78 -11.69
N ARG A 30 2.19 -3.85 -11.95
CA ARG A 30 2.29 -2.82 -12.99
C ARG A 30 2.67 -1.44 -12.43
N GLY A 31 2.66 -1.30 -11.11
CA GLY A 31 2.98 -0.04 -10.46
C GLY A 31 2.55 0.00 -9.00
N VAL A 32 3.18 0.90 -8.27
CA VAL A 32 2.87 1.22 -6.88
C VAL A 32 2.81 2.74 -6.74
N PHE A 33 1.69 3.23 -6.24
CA PHE A 33 1.45 4.65 -5.96
C PHE A 33 1.22 4.81 -4.47
N VAL A 34 1.96 5.73 -3.86
CA VAL A 34 1.81 6.07 -2.45
C VAL A 34 1.45 7.53 -2.35
N PHE A 35 0.26 7.79 -1.86
CA PHE A 35 -0.27 9.12 -1.62
C PHE A 35 -0.10 9.45 -0.14
N ARG A 36 0.31 10.68 0.14
CA ARG A 36 0.50 11.22 1.48
C ARG A 36 -0.34 12.49 1.63
N ARG A 37 -1.08 12.60 2.73
CA ARG A 37 -1.79 13.82 3.12
C ARG A 37 -1.60 14.08 4.61
N ASN A 38 -1.05 15.23 4.96
CA ASN A 38 -0.90 15.64 6.36
C ASN A 38 -2.18 16.33 6.84
N GLU A 39 -2.63 16.01 8.06
CA GLU A 39 -3.83 16.56 8.69
C GLU A 39 -3.60 16.71 10.20
N GLY A 40 -3.29 17.93 10.65
CA GLY A 40 -2.92 18.19 12.04
C GLY A 40 -1.68 17.40 12.45
N ASP A 41 -1.79 16.63 13.52
CA ASP A 41 -0.75 15.78 14.09
C ASP A 41 -0.71 14.37 13.45
N LYS A 42 -1.43 14.15 12.36
CA LYS A 42 -1.52 12.87 11.65
C LYS A 42 -1.09 13.00 10.19
N THR A 43 -0.57 11.90 9.66
CA THR A 43 -0.37 11.70 8.22
C THR A 43 -1.21 10.52 7.74
N HIS A 44 -2.00 10.77 6.70
CA HIS A 44 -2.75 9.75 5.98
C HIS A 44 -1.93 9.25 4.80
N TYR A 45 -1.79 7.93 4.72
CA TYR A 45 -1.22 7.21 3.59
C TYR A 45 -2.29 6.38 2.89
N LEU A 46 -2.37 6.54 1.57
CA LEU A 46 -3.09 5.65 0.68
C LEU A 46 -2.08 4.99 -0.25
N MET A 47 -2.05 3.66 -0.25
CA MET A 47 -1.23 2.89 -1.19
C MET A 47 -2.16 2.24 -2.20
N MET A 48 -1.92 2.50 -3.49
CA MET A 48 -2.61 1.86 -4.60
C MET A 48 -1.60 1.08 -5.43
N THR A 49 -1.93 -0.16 -5.74
CA THR A 49 -1.08 -1.06 -6.51
C THR A 49 -1.83 -1.52 -7.75
N LEU A 50 -1.19 -1.46 -8.90
CA LEU A 50 -1.75 -1.94 -10.16
C LEU A 50 -1.22 -3.33 -10.47
N TRP A 51 -2.09 -4.20 -10.96
CA TRP A 51 -1.77 -5.60 -11.20
C TRP A 51 -2.34 -6.07 -12.54
N ASP A 52 -1.69 -7.05 -13.17
CA ASP A 52 -2.19 -7.68 -14.39
C ASP A 52 -3.49 -8.46 -14.16
N SER A 53 -3.64 -9.05 -12.97
CA SER A 53 -4.79 -9.88 -12.61
C SER A 53 -4.88 -10.15 -11.11
N PHE A 54 -6.01 -10.69 -10.66
CA PHE A 54 -6.18 -11.22 -9.31
C PHE A 54 -5.23 -12.36 -8.97
N ASP A 55 -4.75 -13.14 -9.95
CA ASP A 55 -3.72 -14.15 -9.69
C ASP A 55 -2.39 -13.52 -9.31
N SER A 56 -2.03 -12.40 -9.92
CA SER A 56 -0.83 -11.63 -9.55
C SER A 56 -0.99 -11.03 -8.15
N ILE A 57 -2.19 -10.54 -7.80
CA ILE A 57 -2.50 -10.09 -6.43
C ILE A 57 -2.34 -11.25 -5.44
N ARG A 58 -2.87 -12.44 -5.73
CA ARG A 58 -2.74 -13.62 -4.86
C ARG A 58 -1.29 -14.00 -4.58
N LYS A 59 -0.40 -13.87 -5.56
CA LYS A 59 1.05 -14.13 -5.36
C LYS A 59 1.67 -13.19 -4.33
N PHE A 60 1.16 -11.96 -4.22
CA PHE A 60 1.62 -10.98 -3.23
C PHE A 60 0.88 -11.09 -1.89
N ALA A 61 -0.45 -11.10 -1.91
CA ALA A 61 -1.29 -10.98 -0.71
C ALA A 61 -1.56 -12.34 -0.02
N GLY A 62 -1.44 -13.45 -0.76
CA GLY A 62 -1.90 -14.76 -0.34
C GLY A 62 -3.27 -15.12 -0.93
N ALA A 63 -3.87 -16.20 -0.42
CA ALA A 63 -5.12 -16.74 -0.97
C ALA A 63 -6.32 -15.79 -0.80
N ASP A 64 -6.38 -15.13 0.36
CA ASP A 64 -7.42 -14.14 0.68
C ASP A 64 -6.95 -12.75 0.23
N VAL A 65 -7.38 -12.35 -0.96
CA VAL A 65 -7.00 -11.07 -1.58
C VAL A 65 -7.69 -9.87 -0.96
N ASP A 66 -8.76 -10.07 -0.20
CA ASP A 66 -9.51 -8.99 0.44
C ASP A 66 -8.91 -8.63 1.79
N LYS A 67 -8.11 -9.53 2.38
CA LYS A 67 -7.43 -9.29 3.64
C LYS A 67 -6.21 -8.39 3.46
N ALA A 68 -6.13 -7.32 4.26
CA ALA A 68 -4.95 -6.48 4.30
C ALA A 68 -3.72 -7.26 4.80
N ARG A 69 -2.64 -7.22 4.02
CA ARG A 69 -1.35 -7.81 4.40
C ARG A 69 -0.58 -6.82 5.29
N TYR A 70 -0.53 -7.12 6.58
CA TYR A 70 0.28 -6.41 7.57
C TYR A 70 1.51 -7.21 7.99
N TYR A 71 2.56 -6.49 8.30
CA TYR A 71 3.81 -6.93 8.88
C TYR A 71 3.82 -6.62 10.39
N PRO A 72 4.65 -7.32 11.20
CA PRO A 72 4.64 -7.14 12.65
C PRO A 72 4.84 -5.70 13.11
N GLU A 73 5.73 -4.95 12.46
CA GLU A 73 6.11 -3.59 12.84
C GLU A 73 5.09 -2.53 12.39
N ASP A 74 4.09 -2.87 11.57
CA ASP A 74 3.02 -1.93 11.18
C ASP A 74 2.31 -1.33 12.41
N LYS A 75 2.17 -2.12 13.49
CA LYS A 75 1.56 -1.71 14.76
C LYS A 75 2.34 -0.61 15.49
N ASP A 76 3.63 -0.44 15.17
CA ASP A 76 4.48 0.57 15.80
C ASP A 76 4.26 1.95 15.18
N TYR A 77 3.64 2.00 13.99
CA TYR A 77 3.40 3.21 13.21
C TYR A 77 1.92 3.54 13.09
N LEU A 78 1.09 2.56 12.75
CA LEU A 78 -0.31 2.77 12.38
C LEU A 78 -1.19 3.00 13.61
N VAL A 79 -2.02 4.05 13.53
CA VAL A 79 -3.06 4.37 14.51
C VAL A 79 -4.14 3.28 14.53
N GLU A 80 -4.44 2.72 13.36
CA GLU A 80 -5.41 1.64 13.18
C GLU A 80 -5.03 0.77 11.98
N LEU A 81 -5.38 -0.52 12.07
CA LEU A 81 -5.22 -1.52 11.02
C LEU A 81 -6.59 -1.84 10.43
N GLU A 82 -6.87 -1.35 9.23
CA GLU A 82 -8.07 -1.70 8.48
C GLU A 82 -7.97 -3.16 8.02
N PRO A 83 -8.92 -4.04 8.36
CA PRO A 83 -8.77 -5.48 8.12
C PRO A 83 -8.82 -5.87 6.63
N HIS A 84 -9.40 -5.01 5.78
CA HIS A 84 -9.68 -5.34 4.39
C HIS A 84 -9.18 -4.27 3.42
N VAL A 85 -8.85 -4.71 2.20
CA VAL A 85 -8.56 -3.84 1.05
C VAL A 85 -9.76 -3.81 0.10
N THR A 86 -9.83 -2.76 -0.72
CA THR A 86 -10.85 -2.67 -1.79
C THR A 86 -10.17 -2.83 -3.15
N HIS A 87 -10.75 -3.68 -4.00
CA HIS A 87 -10.31 -3.87 -5.38
C HIS A 87 -11.17 -3.07 -6.34
N TYR A 88 -10.53 -2.53 -7.38
CA TYR A 88 -11.17 -1.75 -8.42
C TYR A 88 -10.64 -2.17 -9.79
N ASP A 89 -11.51 -2.15 -10.79
CA ASP A 89 -11.11 -2.25 -12.19
C ASP A 89 -10.67 -0.88 -12.72
N VAL A 90 -9.53 -0.86 -13.42
CA VAL A 90 -9.07 0.35 -14.11
C VAL A 90 -9.85 0.50 -15.41
N SER A 91 -10.86 1.37 -15.41
CA SER A 91 -11.67 1.65 -16.60
C SER A 91 -10.98 2.58 -17.60
N VAL A 92 -10.16 3.51 -17.10
CA VAL A 92 -9.40 4.48 -17.91
C VAL A 92 -8.06 4.73 -17.22
N GLU A 93 -6.96 4.69 -17.97
CA GLU A 93 -5.65 5.14 -17.52
C GLU A 93 -5.07 6.15 -18.51
N SER A 94 -4.40 7.18 -17.99
CA SER A 94 -3.56 8.08 -18.78
C SER A 94 -2.17 8.07 -18.16
N ARG A 95 -1.13 7.96 -18.98
CA ARG A 95 0.24 7.91 -18.47
C ARG A 95 0.62 9.26 -17.90
N MET A 96 1.02 9.29 -16.64
CA MET A 96 1.72 10.45 -16.07
C MET A 96 3.14 10.43 -16.62
N ASN A 97 3.53 11.52 -17.30
CA ASN A 97 4.94 11.75 -17.61
C ASN A 97 5.58 12.30 -16.33
N SER A 98 6.25 11.42 -15.58
CA SER A 98 7.08 11.76 -14.42
C SER A 98 8.53 11.99 -14.80
#